data_AF-A0A956P4J9-F1
#
_entry.id   AF-A0A956P4J9-F1
#
_cell.length_a   1.000
_cell.length_b   1.000
_cell.length_c   1.000
_cell.angle_alpha   90.00
_cell.angle_beta   90.00
_cell.angle_gamma   90.00
#
_symmetry.space_group_name_H-M   'P 1'
#
loop_
_entity.id
_entity.type
_entity.pdbx_description
1 polymer ?
#
loop_
_entity_poly.entity_id
_entity_poly.type
_entity_poly.pdbx_seq_one_letter_code
_entity_poly.pdbx_strand_id
1 'polypeptide(L)'
;MKKHIFIFITFMSISHKTIFCMDEKQIHKHNQEKFRKTVQRYESEKLILALNDGDIKLAKTLITFGWIDFSQNNNYYPTISYLISTLRNEEIDKAMQKRVGTQKAKELICAIQKKDIQKAEKLINQNWIDYSTTDKNNKTFAQLIYELDNPKVTIAFIMNAPDKFTSPLIIKNQKDLDADAIKADQNHNQRIKHSAPEEIKYLDKLRNNKTQ
;
A
#
# COMPACT_ATOMS: atom_id res chain seq x y z
N MET A 1 -23.60 31.40 32.02
CA MET A 1 -22.75 32.45 31.39
C MET A 1 -21.45 31.79 30.94
N LYS A 2 -21.12 31.82 29.64
CA LYS A 2 -19.84 31.28 29.13
C LYS A 2 -18.75 32.34 29.32
N LYS A 3 -17.65 32.00 30.00
CA LYS A 3 -16.49 32.88 30.12
C LYS A 3 -15.70 32.80 28.81
N HIS A 4 -15.53 33.93 28.13
CA HIS A 4 -14.64 34.03 26.97
C HIS A 4 -13.30 34.56 27.48
N ILE A 5 -12.27 33.71 27.45
CA ILE A 5 -10.89 34.11 27.75
C ILE A 5 -10.26 34.62 26.46
N PHE A 6 -9.82 35.87 26.46
CA PHE A 6 -9.10 36.47 25.33
C PHE A 6 -7.59 36.35 25.57
N ILE A 7 -6.89 35.62 24.70
CA ILE A 7 -5.43 35.54 24.72
C ILE A 7 -4.87 36.42 23.59
N PHE A 8 -4.07 37.42 23.93
CA PHE A 8 -3.38 38.27 22.97
C PHE A 8 -2.02 37.67 22.63
N ILE A 9 -1.87 37.13 21.41
CA ILE A 9 -0.57 36.74 20.86
C ILE A 9 -0.12 37.83 19.89
N THR A 10 0.81 38.69 20.31
CA THR A 10 1.39 39.73 19.44
C THR A 10 2.54 39.14 18.64
N PHE A 11 2.32 38.93 17.34
CA PHE A 11 3.42 38.78 16.38
C PHE A 11 3.90 40.17 15.96
N MET A 12 5.16 40.49 16.22
CA MET A 12 5.83 41.71 15.75
C MET A 12 6.11 41.58 14.25
N SER A 13 5.09 41.80 13.43
CA SER A 13 5.26 42.18 12.02
C SER A 13 4.18 43.19 11.65
N ILE A 14 4.61 44.19 10.90
CA ILE A 14 4.00 45.50 10.72
C ILE A 14 2.70 45.38 9.90
N SER A 15 1.65 46.04 10.41
CA SER A 15 0.32 46.27 9.81
C SER A 15 -0.66 45.08 9.80
N HIS A 16 -1.78 45.24 10.51
CA HIS A 16 -2.90 44.32 10.78
C HIS A 16 -2.79 43.53 12.09
N LYS A 17 -3.36 44.09 13.17
CA LYS A 17 -3.69 43.35 14.40
C LYS A 17 -4.86 42.41 14.12
N THR A 18 -4.57 41.16 13.79
CA THR A 18 -5.60 40.11 13.74
C THR A 18 -5.82 39.58 15.15
N ILE A 19 -6.96 39.92 15.76
CA ILE A 19 -7.36 39.36 17.06
C ILE A 19 -8.01 37.99 16.79
N PHE A 20 -7.33 36.92 17.17
CA PHE A 20 -7.91 35.57 17.13
C PHE A 20 -8.73 35.32 18.40
N CYS A 21 -10.05 35.42 18.29
CA CYS A 21 -10.95 34.98 19.35
C CYS A 21 -11.05 33.45 19.32
N MET A 22 -10.18 32.76 20.07
CA MET A 22 -10.32 31.33 20.32
C MET A 22 -11.15 31.10 21.57
N ASP A 23 -12.12 30.17 21.52
CA ASP A 23 -12.79 29.70 22.73
C ASP A 23 -11.86 28.82 23.58
N GLU A 24 -12.21 28.59 24.86
CA GLU A 24 -11.40 27.78 25.79
C GLU A 24 -11.12 26.35 25.28
N LYS A 25 -12.05 25.76 24.51
CA LYS A 25 -11.87 24.42 23.94
C LYS A 25 -10.83 24.42 22.82
N GLN A 26 -10.81 25.46 21.99
CA GLN A 26 -9.82 25.65 20.95
C GLN A 26 -8.43 25.88 21.54
N ILE A 27 -8.31 26.67 22.61
CA ILE A 27 -7.04 26.89 23.32
C ILE A 27 -6.52 25.56 23.91
N HIS A 28 -7.39 24.78 24.56
CA HIS A 28 -7.00 23.49 25.13
C HIS A 28 -6.53 22.52 24.03
N LYS A 29 -7.27 22.41 22.93
CA LYS A 29 -6.90 21.58 21.77
C LYS A 29 -5.56 22.01 21.16
N HIS A 30 -5.36 23.32 20.99
CA HIS A 30 -4.11 23.86 20.46
C HIS A 30 -2.90 23.52 21.36
N ASN A 31 -3.06 23.67 22.67
CA ASN A 31 -2.00 23.34 23.63
C ASN A 31 -1.69 21.84 23.67
N GLN A 32 -2.72 20.98 23.61
CA GLN A 32 -2.53 19.53 23.51
C GLN A 32 -1.76 19.15 22.24
N GLU A 33 -2.09 19.76 21.09
CA GLU A 33 -1.39 19.46 19.84
C GLU A 33 0.05 19.97 19.83
N LYS A 34 0.30 21.16 20.39
CA LYS A 34 1.65 21.70 20.55
C LYS A 34 2.48 20.78 21.45
N PHE A 35 1.93 20.35 22.58
CA PHE A 35 2.59 19.40 23.48
C PHE A 35 2.91 18.08 22.77
N ARG A 36 1.94 17.51 22.04
CA ARG A 36 2.14 16.27 21.27
C ARG A 36 3.28 16.40 20.25
N LYS A 37 3.35 17.51 19.50
CA LYS A 37 4.44 17.77 18.54
C LYS A 37 5.80 17.87 19.23
N THR A 38 5.87 18.50 20.40
CA THR A 38 7.11 18.57 21.19
C THR A 38 7.58 17.19 21.66
N VAL A 39 6.67 16.37 22.20
CA VAL A 39 6.99 15.00 22.63
C VAL A 39 7.45 14.15 21.44
N GLN A 40 6.71 14.20 20.32
CA GLN A 40 7.05 13.52 19.07
C GLN A 40 8.46 13.84 18.59
N ARG A 41 8.84 15.12 18.60
CA ARG A 41 10.18 15.56 18.21
C ARG A 41 11.25 14.96 19.11
N TYR A 42 11.05 15.08 20.43
CA TYR A 42 12.01 14.59 21.41
C TYR A 42 12.22 13.07 21.34
N GLU A 43 11.16 12.29 21.17
CA GLU A 43 11.28 10.84 21.03
C GLU A 43 11.88 10.42 19.68
N SER A 44 11.62 11.18 18.61
CA SER A 44 12.27 10.97 17.31
C SER A 44 13.78 11.19 17.41
N GLU A 45 14.21 12.28 18.07
CA GLU A 45 15.64 12.58 18.31
C GLU A 45 16.29 11.47 19.15
N LYS A 46 15.62 10.99 20.20
CA LYS A 46 16.08 9.82 20.99
C LYS A 46 16.21 8.55 20.16
N LEU A 47 15.26 8.28 19.27
CA LEU A 47 15.33 7.10 18.41
C LEU A 47 16.51 7.20 17.44
N ILE A 48 16.74 8.37 16.84
CA ILE A 48 17.88 8.60 15.95
C ILE A 48 19.20 8.35 16.70
N LEU A 49 19.35 8.89 17.91
CA LEU A 49 20.54 8.65 18.73
C LEU A 49 20.71 7.15 19.05
N ALA A 50 19.65 6.48 19.51
CA ALA A 50 19.70 5.05 19.80
C ALA A 50 20.09 4.21 18.57
N LEU A 51 19.59 4.56 17.38
CA LEU A 51 19.93 3.90 16.13
C LEU A 51 21.40 4.14 15.75
N ASN A 52 21.92 5.37 15.92
CA ASN A 52 23.31 5.71 15.62
C ASN A 52 24.29 5.03 16.59
N ASP A 53 23.92 4.95 17.87
CA ASP A 53 24.73 4.33 18.92
C ASP A 53 24.66 2.78 18.88
N GLY A 54 23.78 2.22 18.05
CA GLY A 54 23.55 0.79 17.96
C GLY A 54 22.83 0.20 19.18
N ASP A 55 22.16 1.03 20.01
CA ASP A 55 21.33 0.57 21.13
C ASP A 55 20.00 0.01 20.60
N ILE A 56 20.07 -1.25 20.13
CA ILE A 56 18.93 -1.97 19.54
C ILE A 56 17.76 -2.08 20.53
N LYS A 57 18.05 -2.23 21.83
CA LYS A 57 17.01 -2.40 22.86
C LYS A 57 16.22 -1.11 23.08
N LEU A 58 16.92 0.02 23.19
CA LEU A 58 16.28 1.33 23.31
C LEU A 58 15.53 1.68 22.01
N ALA A 59 16.15 1.48 20.85
CA ALA A 59 15.52 1.73 19.57
C ALA A 59 14.23 0.91 19.38
N LYS A 60 14.25 -0.39 19.70
CA LYS A 60 13.07 -1.27 19.68
C LYS A 60 11.97 -0.81 20.64
N THR A 61 12.34 -0.34 21.83
CA THR A 61 11.42 0.17 22.84
C THR A 61 10.72 1.44 22.34
N LEU A 62 11.49 2.39 21.80
CA LEU A 62 10.98 3.64 21.22
C LEU A 62 10.11 3.37 19.99
N ILE A 63 10.50 2.44 19.12
CA ILE A 63 9.68 2.01 17.99
C ILE A 63 8.40 1.34 18.48
N THR A 64 8.40 0.54 19.55
CA THR A 64 7.17 -0.16 19.96
C THR A 64 6.21 0.75 20.72
N PHE A 65 6.73 1.60 21.62
CA PHE A 65 5.92 2.32 22.62
C PHE A 65 6.03 3.84 22.56
N GLY A 66 7.08 4.39 21.94
CA GLY A 66 7.25 5.84 21.83
C GLY A 66 6.12 6.46 21.03
N TRP A 67 5.82 7.74 21.21
CA TRP A 67 4.84 8.50 20.44
C TRP A 67 5.42 9.04 19.13
N ILE A 68 6.19 8.22 18.42
CA ILE A 68 6.84 8.59 17.16
C ILE A 68 5.85 8.49 16.01
N ASP A 69 5.81 9.55 15.20
CA ASP A 69 5.04 9.61 13.96
C ASP A 69 5.96 9.30 12.78
N PHE A 70 5.93 8.06 12.31
CA PHE A 70 6.71 7.59 11.17
C PHE A 70 6.15 8.05 9.82
N SER A 71 5.01 8.76 9.79
CA SER A 71 4.41 9.27 8.56
C SER A 71 4.99 10.62 8.13
N GLN A 72 5.69 11.32 9.03
CA GLN A 72 6.25 12.63 8.74
C GLN A 72 7.65 12.50 8.13
N ASN A 73 7.80 13.03 6.91
CA ASN A 73 9.11 13.35 6.36
C ASN A 73 9.62 14.60 7.06
N ASN A 74 10.46 14.41 8.07
CA ASN A 74 11.12 15.52 8.74
C ASN A 74 12.28 15.95 7.83
N ASN A 75 12.19 17.11 7.17
CA ASN A 75 13.20 17.63 6.24
C ASN A 75 14.60 17.86 6.86
N TYR A 76 14.77 17.65 8.17
CA TYR A 76 15.97 18.02 8.94
C TYR A 76 16.90 16.86 9.30
N TYR A 77 16.48 15.60 9.12
CA TYR A 77 17.29 14.43 9.47
C TYR A 77 17.20 13.37 8.36
N PRO A 78 18.20 12.47 8.23
CA PRO A 78 17.97 11.23 7.49
C PRO A 78 16.69 10.63 8.05
N THR A 79 15.71 10.36 7.18
CA THR A 79 14.42 9.86 7.62
C THR A 79 14.69 8.66 8.53
N ILE A 80 14.02 8.52 9.67
CA ILE A 80 14.20 7.36 10.58
C ILE A 80 14.14 6.05 9.77
N SER A 81 13.29 6.03 8.74
CA SER A 81 13.20 4.94 7.77
C SER A 81 14.53 4.61 7.08
N TYR A 82 15.30 5.61 6.67
CA TYR A 82 16.62 5.45 6.07
C TYR A 82 17.60 4.82 7.06
N LEU A 83 17.71 5.36 8.28
CA LEU A 83 18.63 4.83 9.31
C LEU A 83 18.34 3.36 9.62
N ILE A 84 17.07 3.01 9.76
CA ILE A 84 16.65 1.62 9.99
C ILE A 84 17.06 0.74 8.82
N SER A 85 16.83 1.18 7.57
CA SER A 85 17.21 0.40 6.39
C SER A 85 18.73 0.19 6.27
N THR A 86 19.54 1.15 6.74
CA THR A 86 21.00 1.02 6.74
C THR A 86 21.52 0.11 7.84
N LEU A 87 20.85 0.03 8.99
CA LEU A 87 21.24 -0.81 10.12
C LEU A 87 21.10 -2.31 9.82
N ARG A 88 20.20 -2.69 8.89
CA ARG A 88 19.91 -4.09 8.52
C ARG A 88 19.71 -5.00 9.74
N ASN A 89 19.08 -4.45 10.79
CA ASN A 89 18.86 -5.17 12.04
C ASN A 89 17.46 -5.80 12.05
N GLU A 90 17.41 -7.14 12.06
CA GLU A 90 16.17 -7.90 11.97
C GLU A 90 15.17 -7.58 13.11
N GLU A 91 15.65 -7.30 14.33
CA GLU A 91 14.77 -6.97 15.45
C GLU A 91 14.09 -5.62 15.27
N ILE A 92 14.82 -4.64 14.75
CA ILE A 92 14.29 -3.32 14.42
C ILE A 92 13.29 -3.42 13.26
N ASP A 93 13.62 -4.19 12.23
CA ASP A 93 12.72 -4.43 11.09
C ASP A 93 11.42 -5.10 11.52
N LYS A 94 11.48 -6.12 12.40
CA LYS A 94 10.29 -6.76 12.98
C LYS A 94 9.46 -5.78 13.81
N ALA A 95 10.10 -4.93 14.60
CA ALA A 95 9.39 -3.91 15.38
C ALA A 95 8.70 -2.88 14.49
N MET A 96 9.37 -2.43 13.42
CA MET A 96 8.80 -1.53 12.42
C MET A 96 7.63 -2.16 11.67
N GLN A 97 7.78 -3.41 11.22
CA GLN A 97 6.71 -4.14 10.55
C GLN A 97 5.48 -4.28 11.45
N LYS A 98 5.67 -4.59 12.74
CA LYS A 98 4.55 -4.69 13.70
C LYS A 98 3.83 -3.36 13.91
N ARG A 99 4.56 -2.24 13.96
CA ARG A 99 3.94 -0.93 14.25
C ARG A 99 3.43 -0.23 12.99
N VAL A 100 4.32 0.00 12.04
CA VAL A 100 4.04 0.76 10.83
C VAL A 100 3.29 -0.13 9.83
N GLY A 101 3.65 -1.42 9.77
CA GLY A 101 3.08 -2.33 8.78
C GLY A 101 1.61 -2.61 8.98
N THR A 102 1.15 -2.84 10.20
CA THR A 102 -0.28 -3.03 10.46
C THR A 102 -1.09 -1.76 10.15
N GLN A 103 -0.54 -0.57 10.42
CA GLN A 103 -1.22 0.69 10.08
C GLN A 103 -1.31 0.88 8.56
N LYS A 104 -0.19 0.74 7.85
CA LYS A 104 -0.15 0.82 6.38
C LYS A 104 -1.04 -0.24 5.72
N ALA A 105 -1.08 -1.45 6.28
CA ALA A 105 -1.94 -2.51 5.81
C ALA A 105 -3.43 -2.11 5.91
N LYS A 106 -3.86 -1.56 7.04
CA LYS A 106 -5.24 -1.04 7.19
C LYS A 106 -5.56 0.07 6.19
N GLU A 107 -4.62 0.98 5.96
CA GLU A 107 -4.78 2.04 4.97
C GLU A 107 -4.88 1.50 3.54
N LEU A 108 -4.10 0.47 3.21
CA LEU A 108 -4.13 -0.21 1.92
C LEU A 108 -5.46 -0.95 1.72
N ILE A 109 -5.94 -1.70 2.72
CA ILE A 109 -7.25 -2.36 2.68
C ILE A 109 -8.35 -1.32 2.40
N CYS A 110 -8.32 -0.19 3.10
CA CYS A 110 -9.29 0.89 2.90
C CYS A 110 -9.19 1.50 1.49
N ALA A 111 -7.99 1.68 0.95
CA ALA A 111 -7.79 2.16 -0.41
C ALA A 111 -8.36 1.19 -1.46
N ILE A 112 -8.08 -0.11 -1.31
CA ILE A 112 -8.60 -1.17 -2.21
C ILE A 112 -10.14 -1.21 -2.15
N GLN A 113 -10.72 -1.24 -0.95
CA GLN A 113 -12.18 -1.28 -0.76
C GLN A 113 -12.89 -0.05 -1.35
N LYS A 114 -12.22 1.12 -1.34
CA LYS A 114 -12.73 2.36 -1.97
C LYS A 114 -12.40 2.48 -3.46
N LYS A 115 -11.72 1.48 -4.04
CA LYS A 115 -11.22 1.49 -5.42
C LYS A 115 -10.31 2.68 -5.73
N ASP A 116 -9.58 3.17 -4.74
CA ASP A 116 -8.59 4.24 -4.89
C ASP A 116 -7.26 3.65 -5.39
N ILE A 117 -7.20 3.44 -6.72
CA ILE A 117 -6.09 2.74 -7.40
C ILE A 117 -4.75 3.45 -7.16
N GLN A 118 -4.71 4.78 -7.27
CA GLN A 118 -3.48 5.55 -7.12
C GLN A 118 -2.94 5.44 -5.69
N LYS A 119 -3.81 5.51 -4.69
CA LYS A 119 -3.40 5.35 -3.29
C LYS A 119 -2.96 3.92 -2.99
N ALA A 120 -3.65 2.92 -3.52
CA ALA A 120 -3.29 1.52 -3.34
C ALA A 120 -1.90 1.23 -3.94
N GLU A 121 -1.64 1.65 -5.18
CA GLU A 121 -0.34 1.52 -5.84
C GLU A 121 0.77 2.24 -5.07
N LYS A 122 0.52 3.48 -4.64
CA LYS A 122 1.47 4.26 -3.83
C LYS A 122 1.79 3.55 -2.51
N LEU A 123 0.82 2.90 -1.87
CA LEU A 123 1.03 2.20 -0.61
C LEU A 123 1.83 0.91 -0.82
N ILE A 124 1.46 0.08 -1.80
CA ILE A 124 2.13 -1.20 -2.11
C ILE A 124 3.63 -1.02 -2.37
N ASN A 125 4.01 0.08 -3.02
CA ASN A 125 5.40 0.41 -3.31
C ASN A 125 6.19 0.94 -2.10
N GLN A 126 5.60 0.95 -0.89
CA GLN A 126 6.29 1.38 0.34
C GLN A 126 6.79 0.20 1.16
N ASN A 127 7.88 0.44 1.89
CA ASN A 127 8.43 -0.53 2.82
C ASN A 127 7.51 -0.79 4.02
N TRP A 128 7.71 -1.99 4.58
CA TRP A 128 7.13 -2.50 5.82
C TRP A 128 5.62 -2.71 5.80
N ILE A 129 4.96 -2.94 4.66
CA ILE A 129 3.55 -3.37 4.70
C ILE A 129 3.45 -4.77 5.32
N ASP A 130 2.54 -4.91 6.29
CA ASP A 130 2.18 -6.21 6.83
C ASP A 130 1.08 -6.87 5.98
N TYR A 131 1.50 -7.63 4.97
CA TYR A 131 0.60 -8.37 4.09
C TYR A 131 -0.14 -9.53 4.76
N SER A 132 0.13 -9.83 6.04
CA SER A 132 -0.62 -10.84 6.79
C SER A 132 -1.94 -10.31 7.38
N THR A 133 -2.12 -8.99 7.39
CA THR A 133 -3.35 -8.35 7.88
C THR A 133 -4.54 -8.69 6.98
N THR A 134 -5.69 -8.97 7.59
CA THR A 134 -6.96 -9.23 6.90
C THR A 134 -7.96 -8.08 7.11
N ASP A 135 -8.96 -7.99 6.22
CA ASP A 135 -10.09 -7.08 6.44
C ASP A 135 -11.07 -7.62 7.50
N LYS A 136 -12.12 -6.85 7.77
CA LYS A 136 -13.18 -7.21 8.73
C LYS A 136 -13.94 -8.51 8.38
N ASN A 137 -13.83 -8.99 7.14
CA ASN A 137 -14.44 -10.23 6.67
C ASN A 137 -13.41 -11.37 6.59
N ASN A 138 -12.23 -11.20 7.20
CA ASN A 138 -11.09 -12.12 7.13
C ASN A 138 -10.53 -12.31 5.70
N LYS A 139 -10.77 -11.38 4.77
CA LYS A 139 -10.18 -11.43 3.43
C LYS A 139 -8.72 -10.99 3.48
N THR A 140 -7.86 -11.74 2.78
CA THR A 140 -6.44 -11.42 2.61
C THR A 140 -6.24 -10.36 1.52
N PHE A 141 -5.05 -9.74 1.47
CA PHE A 141 -4.72 -8.80 0.38
C PHE A 141 -4.86 -9.42 -1.00
N ALA A 142 -4.42 -10.68 -1.17
CA ALA A 142 -4.52 -11.38 -2.44
C ALA A 142 -5.99 -11.47 -2.91
N GLN A 143 -6.91 -11.79 -2.00
CA GLN A 143 -8.35 -11.85 -2.32
C GLN A 143 -8.92 -10.47 -2.66
N LEU A 144 -8.56 -9.44 -1.87
CA LEU A 144 -9.05 -8.08 -2.09
C LEU A 144 -8.55 -7.49 -3.42
N ILE A 145 -7.28 -7.75 -3.78
CA ILE A 145 -6.69 -7.27 -5.04
C ILE A 145 -7.28 -8.00 -6.23
N TYR A 146 -7.56 -9.30 -6.09
CA TYR A 146 -8.29 -10.04 -7.11
C TYR A 146 -9.69 -9.45 -7.35
N GLU A 147 -10.43 -9.15 -6.28
CA GLU A 147 -11.77 -8.53 -6.37
C GLU A 147 -11.75 -7.10 -6.94
N LEU A 148 -10.60 -6.41 -6.84
CA LEU A 148 -10.43 -5.08 -7.41
C LEU A 148 -10.38 -5.10 -8.95
N ASP A 149 -9.96 -6.23 -9.54
CA ASP A 149 -9.79 -6.44 -10.98
C ASP A 149 -9.02 -5.29 -11.66
N ASN A 150 -7.89 -4.92 -11.06
CA ASN A 150 -7.04 -3.85 -11.57
C ASN A 150 -5.61 -4.35 -11.82
N PRO A 151 -5.18 -4.48 -13.10
CA PRO A 151 -3.90 -5.08 -13.43
C PRO A 151 -2.70 -4.30 -12.89
N LYS A 152 -2.78 -2.97 -12.75
CA LYS A 152 -1.69 -2.17 -12.19
C LYS A 152 -1.44 -2.49 -10.73
N VAL A 153 -2.50 -2.56 -9.93
CA VAL A 153 -2.42 -2.90 -8.50
C VAL A 153 -1.97 -4.35 -8.34
N THR A 154 -2.47 -5.26 -9.18
CA THR A 154 -2.06 -6.67 -9.19
C THR A 154 -0.57 -6.83 -9.49
N ILE A 155 -0.06 -6.17 -10.54
CA ILE A 155 1.37 -6.19 -10.88
C ILE A 155 2.19 -5.59 -9.73
N ALA A 156 1.81 -4.42 -9.21
CA ALA A 156 2.51 -3.80 -8.09
C ALA A 156 2.58 -4.74 -6.87
N PHE A 157 1.48 -5.43 -6.57
CA PHE A 157 1.44 -6.40 -5.47
C PHE A 157 2.35 -7.59 -5.72
N ILE A 158 2.33 -8.18 -6.92
CA ILE A 158 3.20 -9.31 -7.27
C ILE A 158 4.67 -8.92 -7.16
N MET A 159 5.04 -7.70 -7.56
CA MET A 159 6.43 -7.23 -7.55
C MET A 159 6.96 -6.88 -6.17
N ASN A 160 6.10 -6.53 -5.20
CA ASN A 160 6.53 -6.01 -3.90
C ASN A 160 6.11 -6.88 -2.70
N ALA A 161 5.13 -7.77 -2.86
CA ALA A 161 4.70 -8.64 -1.78
C ALA A 161 5.62 -9.88 -1.68
N PRO A 162 5.91 -10.37 -0.46
CA PRO A 162 6.66 -11.62 -0.30
C PRO A 162 5.95 -12.79 -0.99
N ASP A 163 6.71 -13.69 -1.61
CA ASP A 163 6.21 -14.81 -2.44
C ASP A 163 5.06 -15.62 -1.82
N LYS A 164 5.13 -15.83 -0.49
CA LYS A 164 4.10 -16.55 0.27
C LYS A 164 2.70 -15.93 0.17
N PHE A 165 2.59 -14.66 -0.24
CA PHE A 165 1.33 -13.93 -0.39
C PHE A 165 0.88 -13.79 -1.85
N THR A 166 1.77 -14.02 -2.82
CA THR A 166 1.47 -13.88 -4.26
C THR A 166 1.08 -15.19 -4.92
N SER A 167 1.45 -16.33 -4.32
CA SER A 167 1.19 -17.67 -4.88
C SER A 167 -0.28 -17.92 -5.26
N PRO A 168 -1.29 -17.52 -4.46
CA PRO A 168 -2.70 -17.72 -4.82
C PRO A 168 -3.15 -16.94 -6.06
N LEU A 169 -2.55 -15.77 -6.34
CA LEU A 169 -2.85 -14.96 -7.52
C LEU A 169 -2.18 -15.53 -8.77
N ILE A 170 -0.92 -15.97 -8.64
CA ILE A 170 -0.14 -16.54 -9.75
C ILE A 170 -0.80 -17.83 -10.25
N ILE A 171 -1.18 -18.74 -9.33
CA ILE A 171 -1.81 -20.02 -9.69
C ILE A 171 -3.16 -19.81 -10.38
N LYS A 172 -3.94 -18.80 -9.98
CA LYS A 172 -5.26 -18.54 -10.56
C LYS A 172 -5.15 -17.89 -11.94
N ASN A 173 -4.27 -16.89 -12.10
CA ASN A 173 -4.01 -16.28 -13.40
C ASN A 173 -3.47 -17.32 -14.40
N GLN A 174 -2.65 -18.27 -13.97
CA GLN A 174 -2.19 -19.36 -14.83
C GLN A 174 -3.35 -20.25 -15.29
N LYS A 175 -4.26 -20.64 -14.38
CA LYS A 175 -5.43 -21.45 -14.73
C LYS A 175 -6.38 -20.73 -15.68
N ASP A 176 -6.60 -19.44 -15.48
CA ASP A 176 -7.47 -18.63 -16.33
C ASP A 176 -6.85 -18.48 -17.74
N LEU A 177 -5.54 -18.24 -17.83
CA LEU A 177 -4.78 -18.22 -19.09
C LEU A 177 -4.82 -19.58 -19.81
N ASP A 178 -4.62 -20.68 -19.09
CA ASP A 178 -4.66 -22.03 -19.66
C ASP A 178 -6.07 -22.37 -20.16
N ALA A 179 -7.12 -21.95 -19.45
CA ALA A 179 -8.51 -22.16 -19.86
C ALA A 179 -8.88 -21.37 -21.12
N ASP A 180 -8.40 -20.13 -21.24
CA ASP A 180 -8.61 -19.32 -22.44
C ASP A 180 -7.81 -19.85 -23.64
N ALA A 181 -6.60 -20.36 -23.43
CA ALA A 181 -5.82 -21.06 -24.46
C ALA A 181 -6.54 -22.32 -24.96
N ILE A 182 -7.10 -23.13 -24.05
CA ILE A 182 -7.87 -24.33 -24.40
C ILE A 182 -9.13 -23.95 -25.21
N LYS A 183 -9.85 -22.89 -24.83
CA LYS A 183 -11.01 -22.40 -25.60
C LYS A 183 -10.62 -21.90 -26.99
N ALA A 184 -9.50 -21.20 -27.12
CA ALA A 184 -9.00 -20.73 -28.41
C ALA A 184 -8.67 -21.91 -29.34
N ASP A 185 -8.02 -22.95 -28.81
CA ASP A 185 -7.67 -24.16 -29.56
C ASP A 185 -8.92 -24.99 -29.94
N GLN A 186 -9.92 -25.08 -29.05
CA GLN A 186 -11.21 -25.71 -29.37
C GLN A 186 -11.96 -24.97 -30.48
N ASN A 187 -11.95 -23.63 -30.47
CA ASN A 187 -12.56 -22.83 -31.54
C ASN A 187 -11.80 -22.96 -32.87
N HIS A 188 -10.47 -23.03 -32.83
CA HIS A 188 -9.66 -23.28 -34.02
C HIS A 188 -9.98 -24.65 -34.64
N ASN A 189 -10.03 -25.70 -33.81
CA ASN A 189 -10.35 -27.06 -34.24
C ASN A 189 -11.80 -27.22 -34.75
N GLN A 190 -12.77 -26.47 -34.19
CA GLN A 190 -14.13 -26.43 -34.72
C GLN A 190 -14.22 -25.74 -36.08
N ARG A 191 -13.46 -24.66 -36.30
CA ARG A 191 -13.35 -24.02 -37.63
C ARG A 191 -12.80 -24.99 -38.68
N ILE A 192 -11.74 -25.71 -38.38
CA ILE A 192 -11.13 -26.70 -39.30
C ILE A 192 -12.13 -27.81 -39.65
N LYS A 193 -12.92 -28.30 -38.68
CA LYS A 193 -13.95 -29.32 -38.91
C LYS A 193 -15.10 -28.85 -39.80
N HIS A 194 -15.38 -27.54 -39.85
CA HIS A 194 -16.45 -26.97 -40.68
C HIS A 194 -15.97 -26.47 -42.06
N SER A 195 -14.67 -26.20 -42.25
CA SER A 195 -14.11 -25.81 -43.55
C SER A 195 -13.67 -27.01 -44.42
N ALA A 196 -13.28 -28.12 -43.82
CA ALA A 196 -12.84 -29.33 -44.54
C ALA A 196 -13.88 -29.96 -45.50
N PRO A 197 -15.21 -29.97 -45.22
CA PRO A 197 -16.17 -30.61 -46.11
C PRO A 197 -16.33 -29.92 -47.48
N GLU A 198 -16.09 -28.61 -47.56
CA GLU A 198 -16.24 -27.87 -48.82
C GLU A 198 -14.98 -27.88 -49.67
N GLU A 199 -13.79 -27.81 -49.05
CA GLU A 199 -12.52 -27.94 -49.78
C GLU A 199 -12.32 -29.33 -50.38
N ILE A 200 -12.72 -30.41 -49.67
CA ILE A 200 -12.65 -31.77 -50.20
C ILE A 200 -13.62 -31.94 -51.38
N LYS A 201 -14.84 -31.38 -51.30
CA LYS A 201 -15.80 -31.40 -52.43
C LYS A 201 -15.31 -30.61 -53.65
N TYR A 202 -14.58 -29.52 -53.44
CA TYR A 202 -14.01 -28.74 -54.54
C TYR A 202 -12.86 -29.49 -55.23
N LEU A 203 -11.99 -30.15 -54.46
CA LEU A 203 -10.89 -30.95 -54.98
C LEU A 203 -11.36 -32.21 -55.73
N ASP A 204 -12.41 -32.88 -55.25
CA ASP A 204 -13.01 -34.02 -55.96
C ASP A 204 -13.68 -33.61 -57.29
N LYS A 205 -14.30 -32.43 -57.35
CA LYS A 205 -14.80 -31.87 -58.62
C LYS A 205 -13.68 -31.59 -59.62
N LEU A 206 -12.55 -31.04 -59.17
CA LEU A 206 -11.39 -30.78 -60.02
C LEU A 206 -10.73 -32.06 -60.54
N ARG A 207 -10.76 -33.13 -59.74
CA ARG A 207 -10.17 -34.42 -60.09
C ARG A 207 -11.00 -35.16 -61.14
N ASN A 208 -12.33 -35.07 -61.07
CA ASN A 208 -13.23 -35.72 -62.02
C ASN A 208 -13.32 -34.99 -63.39
N ASN A 209 -13.01 -33.70 -63.44
CA ASN A 209 -13.00 -32.92 -64.69
C ASN A 209 -11.74 -33.09 -65.56
N LYS A 210 -10.73 -33.87 -65.11
CA LYS A 210 -9.51 -34.13 -65.88
C LYS A 210 -9.50 -35.47 -66.65
N THR A 211 -10.61 -36.19 -66.63
CA THR A 211 -10.73 -37.56 -67.20
C THR A 211 -11.65 -37.66 -68.42
N GLN A 212 -11.93 -36.54 -69.10
CA GLN A 212 -12.57 -36.49 -70.41
C GLN A 212 -11.64 -35.79 -71.40
#